data_AF-A0A8D7ZTM1-F1
#
_entry.id   AF-A0A8D7ZTM1-F1
#
_cell.length_a   1.000
_cell.length_b   1.000
_cell.length_c   1.000
_cell.angle_alpha   90.00
_cell.angle_beta   90.00
_cell.angle_gamma   90.00
#
_symmetry.space_group_name_H-M   'P 1'
#
loop_
_entity.id
_entity.type
_entity.pdbx_description
1 polymer ?
#
loop_
_entity_poly.entity_id
_entity_poly.type
_entity_poly.pdbx_seq_one_letter_code
_entity_poly.pdbx_strand_id
1 'polypeptide(L)'
;MPRAFKVYWMMHNITLILSICITIIYWAILHNAEMVVDANNILIHATNCVFMLLDLVIVAYPVRIWHVIQPICFGLLFCLFSVVYFLCGGTDKKGRPFIYNVLDWRSPGKSMVTVVGTIVLAVMTHVLMFFLYKLRTFLYVRYFNPKPILPTNSTLNLQPGKDGISMVYGQHNQGFTNTEKY
;
A
#
# COMPACT_ATOMS: atom_id res chain seq x y z
N MET A 1 -15.84 -8.67 8.75
CA MET A 1 -14.50 -8.52 9.38
C MET A 1 -14.59 -7.63 10.61
N PRO A 2 -14.09 -8.08 11.76
CA PRO A 2 -13.87 -7.26 12.95
C PRO A 2 -13.14 -5.94 12.63
N ARG A 3 -13.44 -4.87 13.37
CA ARG A 3 -12.88 -3.52 13.12
C ARG A 3 -11.35 -3.49 13.16
N ALA A 4 -10.75 -4.22 14.09
CA ALA A 4 -9.30 -4.34 14.24
C ALA A 4 -8.62 -4.82 12.94
N PHE A 5 -9.17 -5.84 12.27
CA PHE A 5 -8.60 -6.34 11.02
C PHE A 5 -8.67 -5.32 9.88
N LYS A 6 -9.72 -4.49 9.83
CA LYS A 6 -9.84 -3.43 8.83
C LYS A 6 -8.78 -2.35 9.03
N VAL A 7 -8.57 -1.93 10.28
CA VAL A 7 -7.55 -0.93 10.64
C VAL A 7 -6.16 -1.48 10.36
N TYR A 8 -5.90 -2.71 10.79
CA TYR A 8 -4.64 -3.39 10.54
C TYR A 8 -4.34 -3.49 9.04
N TRP A 9 -5.32 -3.90 8.23
CA TRP A 9 -5.15 -4.00 6.78
C TRP A 9 -4.90 -2.65 6.11
N MET A 10 -5.59 -1.60 6.56
CA MET A 10 -5.34 -0.23 6.11
C MET A 10 -3.92 0.22 6.47
N MET A 11 -3.49 0.00 7.72
CA MET A 11 -2.14 0.35 8.17
C MET A 11 -1.07 -0.41 7.38
N HIS A 12 -1.25 -1.72 7.19
CA HIS A 12 -0.35 -2.53 6.37
C HIS A 12 -0.25 -1.98 4.94
N ASN A 13 -1.38 -1.65 4.30
CA ASN A 13 -1.40 -1.09 2.95
C ASN A 13 -0.66 0.27 2.89
N ILE A 14 -0.88 1.15 3.87
CA ILE A 14 -0.15 2.43 3.95
C ILE A 14 1.35 2.19 4.11
N THR A 15 1.77 1.37 5.07
CA THR A 15 3.18 1.10 5.35
C THR A 15 3.88 0.42 4.18
N LEU A 16 3.20 -0.47 3.44
CA LEU A 16 3.75 -1.16 2.27
C LEU A 16 4.12 -0.16 1.17
N ILE A 17 3.25 0.79 0.86
CA ILE A 17 3.51 1.78 -0.18
C ILE A 17 4.54 2.80 0.29
N LEU A 18 4.43 3.27 1.54
CA LEU A 18 5.37 4.24 2.09
C LEU A 18 6.78 3.71 2.21
N SER A 19 6.98 2.44 2.61
CA SER A 19 8.32 1.88 2.78
C SER A 19 9.10 1.91 1.45
N ILE A 20 8.45 1.53 0.34
CA ILE A 20 9.04 1.57 -0.99
C ILE A 20 9.28 3.01 -1.45
N CYS A 21 8.31 3.92 -1.25
CA CYS A 21 8.48 5.33 -1.62
C CYS A 21 9.62 5.99 -0.84
N ILE A 22 9.74 5.72 0.47
CA ILE A 22 10.81 6.23 1.33
C ILE A 22 12.15 5.71 0.84
N THR A 23 12.27 4.42 0.52
CA THR A 23 13.51 3.87 -0.05
C THR A 23 13.90 4.57 -1.34
N ILE A 24 12.98 4.71 -2.29
CA ILE A 24 13.26 5.34 -3.58
C ILE A 24 13.65 6.81 -3.39
N ILE A 25 12.84 7.60 -2.70
CA ILE A 25 13.08 9.04 -2.51
C ILE A 25 14.38 9.25 -1.74
N TYR A 26 14.63 8.45 -0.71
CA TYR A 26 15.84 8.58 0.09
C TYR A 26 17.09 8.34 -0.77
N TRP A 27 17.20 7.18 -1.41
CA TRP A 27 18.41 6.81 -2.14
C TRP A 27 18.58 7.56 -3.46
N ALA A 28 17.49 7.97 -4.12
CA ALA A 28 17.56 8.65 -5.41
C ALA A 28 17.65 10.18 -5.32
N ILE A 29 17.11 10.80 -4.26
CA ILE A 29 16.93 12.26 -4.19
C ILE A 29 17.60 12.88 -2.95
N LEU A 30 17.42 12.27 -1.77
CA LEU A 30 17.88 12.86 -0.51
C LEU A 30 19.32 12.48 -0.16
N HIS A 31 19.74 11.25 -0.49
CA HIS A 31 21.06 10.72 -0.18
C HIS A 31 22.16 11.48 -0.93
N ASN A 32 23.22 11.86 -0.22
CA ASN A 32 24.40 12.49 -0.82
C ASN A 32 25.68 11.90 -0.22
N ALA A 33 26.82 12.14 -0.86
CA ALA A 33 28.10 11.57 -0.46
C ALA A 33 28.61 12.06 0.90
N GLU A 34 28.02 13.14 1.45
CA GLU A 34 28.38 13.69 2.75
C GLU A 34 27.64 13.02 3.91
N MET A 35 26.58 12.26 3.63
CA MET A 35 25.82 11.53 4.66
C MET A 35 26.43 10.17 4.92
N VAL A 36 26.68 9.89 6.20
CA VAL A 36 27.20 8.59 6.64
C VAL A 36 26.10 7.55 6.52
N VAL A 37 26.39 6.47 5.79
CA VAL A 37 25.53 5.28 5.70
C VAL A 37 25.82 4.39 6.91
N ASP A 38 25.20 4.71 8.04
CA ASP A 38 25.27 3.91 9.26
C ASP A 38 24.14 2.86 9.32
N ALA A 39 24.19 1.98 10.33
CA ALA A 39 23.21 0.91 10.49
C ALA A 39 21.78 1.45 10.63
N ASN A 40 21.60 2.58 11.32
CA ASN A 40 20.30 3.22 11.50
C ASN A 40 19.77 3.78 10.17
N ASN A 41 20.63 4.34 9.34
CA ASN A 41 20.30 4.83 8.01
C ASN A 41 19.76 3.72 7.12
N ILE A 42 20.47 2.59 7.05
CA ILE A 42 20.04 1.41 6.29
C ILE A 42 18.73 0.86 6.85
N LEU A 43 18.60 0.78 8.17
CA LEU A 43 17.40 0.24 8.82
C LEU A 43 16.13 1.03 8.44
N ILE A 44 16.19 2.36 8.56
CA ILE A 44 15.05 3.25 8.32
C ILE A 44 14.73 3.37 6.82
N HIS A 45 15.76 3.37 5.95
CA HIS A 45 15.58 3.71 4.54
C HIS A 45 15.62 2.53 3.56
N ALA A 46 16.19 1.38 3.93
CA ALA A 46 16.24 0.19 3.05
C ALA A 46 15.53 -1.01 3.66
N THR A 47 15.84 -1.35 4.92
CA THR A 47 15.35 -2.59 5.54
C THR A 47 13.83 -2.59 5.73
N ASN A 48 13.22 -1.44 6.01
CA ASN A 48 11.77 -1.30 6.09
C ASN A 48 11.05 -1.80 4.81
N CYS A 49 11.56 -1.44 3.63
CA CYS A 49 11.01 -1.91 2.36
C CYS A 49 11.13 -3.43 2.22
N VAL A 50 12.29 -4.00 2.58
CA VAL A 50 12.51 -5.45 2.54
C VAL A 50 11.50 -6.20 3.41
N PHE A 51 11.27 -5.75 4.64
CA PHE A 51 10.30 -6.40 5.52
C PHE A 51 8.87 -6.32 4.99
N MET A 52 8.46 -5.17 4.44
CA MET A 52 7.12 -5.03 3.89
C MET A 52 6.90 -5.90 2.64
N LEU A 53 7.93 -6.08 1.80
CA LEU A 53 7.85 -6.97 0.64
C LEU A 53 7.78 -8.45 1.07
N LEU A 54 8.55 -8.85 2.08
CA LEU A 54 8.45 -10.20 2.66
C LEU A 54 7.06 -10.46 3.25
N ASP A 55 6.51 -9.49 3.97
CA ASP A 55 5.16 -9.58 4.56
C ASP A 55 4.08 -9.74 3.48
N LEU A 56 4.19 -9.02 2.37
CA LEU A 56 3.30 -9.12 1.21
C LEU A 56 3.31 -10.53 0.58
N VAL A 57 4.48 -11.19 0.56
CA VAL A 57 4.63 -12.54 -0.01
C VAL A 57 4.15 -13.61 0.97
N ILE A 58 4.50 -13.51 2.25
CA ILE A 58 4.27 -14.55 3.26
C ILE A 58 2.82 -14.53 3.79
N VAL A 59 2.34 -13.38 4.26
CA VAL A 59 1.03 -13.29 4.95
C VAL A 59 -0.14 -13.20 3.98
N ALA A 60 0.18 -13.10 2.69
CA ALA A 60 -0.77 -13.19 1.60
C ALA A 60 -1.85 -12.09 1.56
N TYR A 61 -1.59 -10.90 2.13
CA TYR A 61 -2.56 -9.81 2.18
C TYR A 61 -3.13 -9.45 0.79
N PRO A 62 -4.46 -9.22 0.68
CA PRO A 62 -5.06 -8.79 -0.57
C PRO A 62 -4.77 -7.30 -0.80
N VAL A 63 -4.21 -6.98 -1.97
CA VAL A 63 -4.05 -5.59 -2.42
C VAL A 63 -5.24 -5.25 -3.34
N ARG A 64 -5.95 -4.15 -3.03
CA ARG A 64 -7.08 -3.66 -3.84
C ARG A 64 -6.70 -2.33 -4.49
N ILE A 65 -7.05 -2.15 -5.76
CA ILE A 65 -6.67 -0.95 -6.51
C ILE A 65 -7.23 0.34 -5.88
N TRP A 66 -8.48 0.30 -5.40
CA TRP A 66 -9.13 1.42 -4.72
C TRP A 66 -8.47 1.85 -3.40
N HIS A 67 -7.65 1.00 -2.79
CA HIS A 67 -6.96 1.33 -1.54
C HIS A 67 -5.77 2.28 -1.74
N VAL A 68 -5.45 2.68 -2.97
CA VAL A 68 -4.43 3.69 -3.27
C VAL A 68 -4.69 5.03 -2.57
N ILE A 69 -5.96 5.32 -2.26
CA ILE A 69 -6.36 6.54 -1.52
C ILE A 69 -5.74 6.56 -0.12
N GLN A 70 -5.54 5.40 0.52
CA GLN A 70 -5.02 5.32 1.89
C GLN A 70 -3.61 5.91 2.04
N PRO A 71 -2.58 5.48 1.26
CA PRO A 71 -1.26 6.10 1.32
C PRO A 71 -1.26 7.55 0.81
N ILE A 72 -2.12 7.92 -0.14
CA ILE A 72 -2.25 9.31 -0.61
C ILE A 72 -2.73 10.21 0.53
N CYS A 73 -3.80 9.84 1.23
CA CYS A 73 -4.32 10.60 2.36
C CYS A 73 -3.26 10.76 3.46
N PHE A 74 -2.49 9.70 3.74
CA PHE A 74 -1.38 9.77 4.69
C PHE A 74 -0.30 10.76 4.23
N GLY A 75 0.09 10.72 2.96
CA GLY A 75 1.05 11.66 2.37
C GLY A 75 0.56 13.12 2.42
N LEU A 76 -0.71 13.36 2.16
CA LEU A 76 -1.32 14.71 2.27
C LEU A 76 -1.38 15.19 3.72
N LEU A 77 -1.67 14.31 4.68
CA LEU A 77 -1.59 14.63 6.10
C LEU A 77 -0.17 15.03 6.51
N PHE A 78 0.85 14.30 6.01
CA PHE A 78 2.24 14.67 6.23
C PHE A 78 2.60 16.01 5.54
N CYS A 79 2.09 16.26 4.34
CA CYS A 79 2.27 17.55 3.65
C CYS A 79 1.71 18.69 4.50
N LEU A 80 0.47 18.57 5.00
CA LEU A 80 -0.15 19.54 5.90
C LEU A 80 0.69 19.76 7.15
N PHE A 81 1.11 18.67 7.80
CA PHE A 81 2.01 18.74 8.94
C PHE A 81 3.30 19.51 8.61
N SER A 82 3.93 19.25 7.46
CA SER A 82 5.17 19.91 7.07
C SER A 82 5.02 21.42 6.85
N VAL A 83 3.87 21.86 6.33
CA VAL A 83 3.55 23.29 6.17
C VAL A 83 3.36 23.94 7.53
N VAL A 84 2.56 23.32 8.41
CA VAL A 84 2.32 23.84 9.76
C VAL A 84 3.62 23.89 10.57
N TYR A 85 4.45 22.84 10.48
CA TYR A 85 5.76 22.78 11.12
C TYR A 85 6.66 23.94 10.69
N PHE A 86 6.69 24.26 9.40
CA PHE A 86 7.43 25.40 8.86
C PHE A 86 6.88 26.74 9.37
N LEU A 87 5.56 26.94 9.35
CA LEU A 87 4.91 28.18 9.81
C LEU A 87 5.14 28.43 11.31
N CYS A 88 5.29 27.37 12.10
CA CYS A 88 5.65 27.46 13.52
C CYS A 88 7.16 27.65 13.77
N GLY A 89 7.98 27.84 12.72
CA GLY A 89 9.42 28.04 12.85
C GLY A 89 10.22 26.76 13.10
N GLY A 90 9.68 25.60 12.76
CA GLY A 90 10.35 24.30 12.93
C GLY A 90 11.64 24.18 12.09
N THR A 91 12.64 23.48 12.63
CA THR A 91 13.96 23.32 12.01
C THR A 91 14.44 21.88 12.01
N ASP A 92 15.30 21.51 11.06
CA ASP A 92 16.00 20.23 11.10
C ASP A 92 17.10 20.18 12.18
N LYS A 93 17.80 19.05 12.24
CA LYS A 93 18.93 18.80 13.14
C LYS A 93 20.11 19.79 12.96
N LYS A 94 20.15 20.51 11.84
CA LYS A 94 21.19 21.49 11.50
C LYS A 94 20.67 22.94 11.63
N GLY A 95 19.47 23.15 12.16
CA GLY A 95 18.86 24.48 12.33
C GLY A 95 18.30 25.08 11.04
N ARG A 96 18.14 24.30 9.97
CA ARG A 96 17.60 24.78 8.68
C ARG A 96 16.06 24.76 8.75
N PRO A 97 15.36 25.75 8.18
CA PRO A 97 13.92 25.94 8.34
C PRO A 97 13.09 25.02 7.42
N PHE A 98 13.39 23.73 7.41
CA PHE A 98 12.67 22.70 6.67
C PHE A 98 12.97 21.32 7.25
N ILE A 99 12.05 20.37 7.10
CA ILE A 99 12.27 18.97 7.52
C ILE A 99 13.22 18.28 6.54
N TYR A 100 12.91 18.43 5.25
CA TYR A 100 13.71 17.97 4.12
C TYR A 100 13.88 19.14 3.16
N ASN A 101 15.06 19.27 2.54
CA ASN A 101 15.35 20.34 1.58
C ASN A 101 14.35 20.37 0.40
N VAL A 102 13.83 19.21 -0.01
CA VAL A 102 12.79 19.09 -1.04
C VAL A 102 11.43 19.64 -0.60
N LEU A 103 11.20 19.83 0.69
CA LEU A 103 9.99 20.45 1.27
C LEU A 103 10.32 21.80 1.92
N ASP A 104 11.20 22.57 1.30
CA ASP A 104 11.49 23.94 1.71
C ASP A 104 10.38 24.91 1.29
N TRP A 105 9.41 25.12 2.20
CA TRP A 105 8.22 25.94 1.97
C TRP A 105 8.49 27.44 1.77
N ARG A 106 9.75 27.90 1.87
CA ARG A 106 10.16 29.22 1.37
C ARG A 106 10.06 29.31 -0.15
N SER A 107 10.14 28.17 -0.84
CA SER A 107 9.94 28.03 -2.29
C SER A 107 8.79 27.06 -2.57
N PRO A 108 7.53 27.48 -2.34
CA PRO A 108 6.37 26.58 -2.35
C PRO A 108 6.20 25.87 -3.70
N GLY A 109 6.55 26.52 -4.82
CA GLY A 109 6.51 25.87 -6.14
C GLY A 109 7.38 24.61 -6.23
N LYS A 110 8.61 24.66 -5.70
CA LYS A 110 9.52 23.49 -5.69
C LYS A 110 9.00 22.41 -4.75
N SER A 111 8.53 22.78 -3.56
CA SER A 111 7.93 21.83 -2.61
C SER A 111 6.70 21.13 -3.19
N MET A 112 5.86 21.86 -3.91
CA MET A 112 4.68 21.28 -4.55
C MET A 112 5.03 20.29 -5.66
N VAL A 113 6.11 20.53 -6.42
CA VAL A 113 6.62 19.54 -7.38
C VAL A 113 7.01 18.24 -6.67
N THR A 114 7.67 18.31 -5.52
CA THR A 114 8.00 17.14 -4.71
C THR A 114 6.76 16.42 -4.18
N VAL A 115 5.75 17.16 -3.71
CA VAL A 115 4.49 16.58 -3.21
C VAL A 115 3.78 15.83 -4.34
N VAL A 116 3.59 16.47 -5.49
CA VAL A 116 2.95 15.84 -6.67
C VAL A 116 3.76 14.64 -7.14
N GLY A 117 5.08 14.76 -7.25
CA GLY A 117 5.97 13.66 -7.63
C GLY A 117 5.87 12.47 -6.67
N THR A 118 5.77 12.73 -5.37
CA THR A 118 5.60 11.68 -4.34
C THR A 118 4.23 11.00 -4.45
N ILE A 119 3.17 11.74 -4.75
CA ILE A 119 1.83 11.16 -5.00
C ILE A 119 1.85 10.27 -6.23
N VAL A 120 2.45 10.73 -7.33
CA VAL A 120 2.60 9.93 -8.56
C VAL A 120 3.39 8.66 -8.28
N LEU A 121 4.51 8.76 -7.56
CA LEU A 121 5.31 7.62 -7.15
C LEU A 121 4.49 6.63 -6.31
N ALA A 122 3.75 7.11 -5.31
CA ALA A 122 2.90 6.28 -4.47
C ALA A 122 1.82 5.53 -5.27
N VAL A 123 1.20 6.19 -6.27
CA VAL A 123 0.25 5.55 -7.19
C VAL A 123 0.93 4.46 -8.01
N MET A 124 2.10 4.75 -8.61
CA MET A 124 2.86 3.78 -9.40
C MET A 124 3.27 2.57 -8.56
N THR A 125 3.78 2.80 -7.34
CA THR A 125 4.12 1.75 -6.39
C THR A 125 2.90 0.92 -6.01
N HIS A 126 1.75 1.54 -5.75
CA HIS A 126 0.51 0.81 -5.42
C HIS A 126 0.04 -0.09 -6.56
N VAL A 127 0.09 0.41 -7.79
CA VAL A 127 -0.22 -0.35 -9.00
C VAL A 127 0.74 -1.54 -9.15
N LEU A 128 2.04 -1.33 -8.96
CA LEU A 128 3.04 -2.39 -8.99
C LEU A 128 2.75 -3.47 -7.93
N MET A 129 2.46 -3.07 -6.69
CA MET A 129 2.14 -4.02 -5.61
C MET A 129 0.85 -4.80 -5.90
N PHE A 130 -0.13 -4.16 -6.53
CA PHE A 130 -1.34 -4.84 -6.99
C PHE A 130 -1.02 -5.92 -8.03
N PHE A 131 -0.16 -5.65 -9.01
CA PHE A 131 0.28 -6.65 -9.98
C PHE A 131 1.06 -7.79 -9.34
N LEU A 132 1.97 -7.51 -8.39
CA LEU A 132 2.68 -8.55 -7.65
C LEU A 132 1.72 -9.45 -6.85
N TYR A 133 0.72 -8.86 -6.20
CA TYR A 133 -0.34 -9.62 -5.54
C TYR A 133 -1.11 -10.52 -6.52
N LYS A 134 -1.50 -9.99 -7.68
CA LYS A 134 -2.19 -10.77 -8.72
C LYS A 134 -1.33 -11.88 -9.29
N LEU A 135 -0.05 -11.61 -9.55
CA LEU A 135 0.91 -12.60 -10.02
C LEU A 135 1.07 -13.74 -8.99
N ARG A 136 1.29 -13.41 -7.71
CA ARG A 136 1.36 -14.40 -6.63
C ARG A 136 0.11 -15.28 -6.58
N THR A 137 -1.07 -14.65 -6.66
CA THR A 137 -2.36 -15.37 -6.61
C THR A 137 -2.53 -16.27 -7.83
N PHE A 138 -2.14 -15.79 -9.01
CA PHE A 138 -2.16 -16.57 -10.24
C PHE A 138 -1.25 -17.80 -10.16
N LEU A 139 0.01 -17.62 -9.73
CA LEU A 139 0.97 -18.72 -9.56
C LEU A 139 0.45 -19.75 -8.54
N TYR A 140 -0.10 -19.28 -7.42
CA TYR A 140 -0.68 -20.17 -6.41
C TYR A 140 -1.80 -21.05 -6.99
N VAL A 141 -2.74 -20.44 -7.72
CA VAL A 141 -3.82 -21.19 -8.37
C VAL A 141 -3.28 -22.15 -9.44
N ARG A 142 -2.33 -21.69 -10.26
CA ARG A 142 -1.78 -22.44 -11.39
C ARG A 142 -1.01 -23.71 -10.98
N TYR A 143 -0.28 -23.64 -9.87
CA TYR A 143 0.60 -24.73 -9.43
C TYR A 143 0.01 -25.60 -8.32
N PHE A 144 -0.86 -25.06 -7.47
CA PHE A 144 -1.36 -25.80 -6.29
C PHE A 144 -2.81 -26.25 -6.41
N ASN A 145 -3.55 -25.86 -7.47
CA ASN A 145 -4.95 -26.22 -7.71
C ASN A 145 -5.81 -26.22 -6.42
N PRO A 146 -5.82 -25.12 -5.65
CA PRO A 146 -6.54 -25.08 -4.38
C PRO A 146 -8.03 -25.33 -4.62
N LYS A 147 -8.64 -26.20 -3.80
CA LYS A 147 -10.10 -26.40 -3.85
C LYS A 147 -10.80 -25.08 -3.52
N PRO A 148 -11.85 -24.67 -4.27
CA PRO A 148 -12.61 -23.46 -3.96
C PRO A 148 -13.16 -23.56 -2.53
N ILE A 149 -12.78 -22.61 -1.67
CA ILE A 149 -13.33 -22.53 -0.32
C ILE A 149 -14.73 -21.92 -0.45
N LEU A 150 -15.75 -22.78 -0.46
CA LEU A 150 -17.14 -22.31 -0.47
C LEU A 150 -17.45 -21.61 0.85
N PRO A 151 -18.16 -20.46 0.84
CA PRO A 151 -18.57 -19.82 2.07
C PRO A 151 -19.42 -20.78 2.89
N THR A 152 -18.94 -21.19 4.07
CA THR A 152 -19.58 -22.19 4.94
C THR A 152 -20.90 -21.70 5.57
N ASN A 153 -21.32 -20.48 5.24
CA ASN A 153 -22.53 -19.84 5.76
C ASN A 153 -23.66 -19.76 4.72
N SER A 154 -23.41 -20.18 3.49
CA SER A 154 -24.48 -20.24 2.51
C SER A 154 -25.26 -21.54 2.70
N THR A 155 -26.54 -21.43 3.04
CA THR A 155 -27.55 -22.49 2.97
C THR A 155 -27.79 -22.90 1.52
N LEU A 156 -26.72 -23.28 0.82
CA LEU A 156 -26.79 -23.80 -0.54
C LEU A 156 -27.18 -25.26 -0.40
N ASN A 157 -28.47 -25.53 -0.63
CA ASN A 157 -28.95 -26.88 -0.83
C ASN A 157 -28.17 -27.48 -2.01
N LEU A 158 -27.31 -28.45 -1.72
CA LEU A 158 -26.69 -29.28 -2.74
C LEU A 158 -27.81 -30.10 -3.38
N GLN A 159 -28.25 -29.72 -4.58
CA GLN A 159 -29.05 -30.62 -5.39
C GLN A 159 -28.12 -31.59 -6.13
N PRO A 160 -28.37 -32.91 -6.07
CA PRO A 160 -27.61 -33.87 -6.85
C PRO A 160 -27.87 -33.62 -8.34
N GLY A 161 -26.82 -33.24 -9.07
CA GLY A 161 -26.87 -33.20 -10.53
C GLY A 161 -27.05 -34.61 -11.08
N LYS A 162 -27.79 -34.73 -12.20
CA LYS A 162 -28.22 -36.00 -12.82
C LYS A 162 -27.06 -36.95 -13.19
N ASP A 163 -25.82 -36.44 -13.21
CA ASP A 163 -24.61 -37.17 -13.58
C ASP A 163 -23.61 -37.34 -12.42
N GLY A 164 -24.03 -37.15 -11.17
CA GLY A 164 -23.17 -37.27 -9.98
C GLY A 164 -22.21 -36.09 -9.75
N ILE A 165 -22.17 -35.11 -10.66
CA ILE A 165 -21.48 -33.83 -10.46
C ILE A 165 -22.44 -32.87 -9.76
N SER A 166 -22.22 -32.63 -8.46
CA SER A 166 -22.97 -31.62 -7.71
C SER A 166 -22.55 -30.23 -8.18
N MET A 167 -23.44 -29.51 -8.87
CA MET A 167 -23.23 -28.10 -9.22
C MET A 167 -23.96 -27.20 -8.24
N VAL A 168 -23.23 -26.22 -7.71
CA VAL A 168 -23.79 -25.19 -6.82
C VAL A 168 -24.49 -24.14 -7.67
N TYR A 169 -25.81 -24.28 -7.84
CA TYR A 169 -26.64 -23.21 -8.36
C TYR A 169 -27.07 -22.31 -7.19
N GLY A 170 -26.35 -21.20 -7.00
CA GLY A 170 -26.76 -20.16 -6.08
C GLY A 170 -27.97 -19.41 -6.65
N GLN A 171 -29.15 -19.64 -6.08
CA GLN A 171 -30.38 -18.93 -6.47
C GLN A 171 -30.41 -17.45 -6.06
N HIS A 172 -29.32 -16.93 -5.46
CA HIS A 172 -29.13 -15.51 -5.20
C HIS A 172 -27.63 -15.17 -5.12
N ASN A 173 -26.96 -15.08 -6.27
CA ASN A 173 -25.58 -14.58 -6.36
C ASN A 173 -25.56 -13.04 -6.29
N GLN A 174 -25.81 -12.47 -5.12
CA GLN A 174 -25.51 -11.04 -4.86
C GLN A 174 -24.02 -10.78 -4.56
N GLY A 175 -23.19 -11.83 -4.46
CA GLY A 175 -21.74 -11.69 -4.23
C GLY A 175 -20.89 -11.55 -5.48
N PHE A 176 -21.46 -11.72 -6.68
CA PHE A 176 -20.74 -11.71 -7.97
C PHE A 176 -21.42 -10.88 -9.06
N THR A 177 -22.38 -10.01 -8.72
CA THR A 177 -22.86 -8.99 -9.63
C THR A 177 -22.02 -7.72 -9.47
N ASN A 178 -21.01 -7.60 -10.34
CA ASN A 178 -20.49 -6.30 -10.72
C ASN A 178 -21.61 -5.50 -11.38
N THR A 179 -22.31 -4.68 -10.61
CA THR A 179 -23.02 -3.50 -11.11
C THR A 179 -23.00 -2.43 -10.02
N GLU A 180 -21.86 -1.77 -9.84
CA GLU A 180 -21.84 -0.44 -9.24
C GLU A 180 -22.38 0.54 -10.31
N LYS A 181 -23.67 0.88 -10.19
CA LYS A 181 -24.22 2.14 -10.70
C LYS A 181 -24.36 3.07 -9.51
N TYR A 182 -23.47 4.07 -9.41
CA TYR A 182 -23.74 5.42 -8.95
C TYR A 182 -22.75 6.35 -9.63
#